data_AF-A0A969KJV2-F1
#
_entry.id   AF-A0A969KJV2-F1
#
_cell.length_a   1.000
_cell.length_b   1.000
_cell.length_c   1.000
_cell.angle_alpha   90.00
_cell.angle_beta   90.00
_cell.angle_gamma   90.00
#
_symmetry.space_group_name_H-M   'P 1'
#
loop_
_entity.id
_entity.type
_entity.pdbx_description
1 polymer ?
#
loop_
_entity_poly.entity_id
_entity_poly.type
_entity_poly.pdbx_seq_one_letter_code
_entity_poly.pdbx_strand_id
1 'polypeptide(L)' 'MPTSDDSGIAKYLAKRGAGMHHICLQVDDINGMLTQLKEKNIRLINESPRQADDGKQYAFIHPESTGGVLVELYQI' A
#
# COMPACT_ATOMS: atom_id res chain seq x y z
N MET A 1 17.15 5.91 5.29
CA MET A 1 17.08 4.44 5.07
C MET A 1 15.77 3.92 5.65
N PRO A 2 15.24 2.76 5.21
CA PRO A 2 14.02 2.17 5.77
C PRO A 2 14.11 1.79 7.27
N THR A 3 15.29 1.93 7.87
CA THR A 3 15.55 1.74 9.31
C THR A 3 15.77 3.04 10.07
N SER A 4 15.72 4.21 9.41
CA SER A 4 15.75 5.50 10.10
C SER A 4 14.49 5.63 10.97
N ASP A 5 14.62 6.21 12.16
CA ASP A 5 13.56 6.24 13.19
C ASP A 5 12.21 6.81 12.72
N ASP A 6 12.20 7.70 11.73
CA ASP A 6 10.96 8.27 11.20
C ASP A 6 10.27 7.43 10.11
N SER A 7 10.93 6.40 9.60
CA SER A 7 10.40 5.56 8.53
C SER A 7 9.14 4.78 8.95
N GLY A 8 8.26 4.51 7.99
CA GLY A 8 7.06 3.70 8.22
C GLY A 8 7.38 2.31 8.77
N ILE A 9 8.51 1.73 8.36
CA ILE A 9 8.99 0.42 8.83
C ILE A 9 9.48 0.49 10.29
N ALA A 10 10.23 1.52 10.68
CA ALA A 10 10.63 1.71 12.08
C ALA A 10 9.41 1.85 13.01
N LYS A 11 8.43 2.66 12.59
CA LYS A 11 7.15 2.83 13.32
C LYS A 11 6.36 1.51 13.41
N TYR A 12 6.37 0.70 12.35
CA TYR A 12 5.75 -0.63 12.35
C TYR A 12 6.43 -1.56 13.35
N LEU A 13 7.76 -1.70 13.28
CA LEU A 13 8.54 -2.55 14.18
C LEU A 13 8.37 -2.16 15.64
N ALA A 14 8.37 -0.86 15.95
CA ALA A 14 8.17 -0.37 17.31
C ALA A 14 6.77 -0.70 17.86
N LYS A 15 5.73 -0.70 17.01
CA LYS A 15 4.35 -0.96 17.43
C LYS A 15 3.96 -2.44 17.44
N ARG A 16 4.49 -3.26 16.52
CA ARG A 16 4.05 -4.64 16.29
C ARG A 16 5.14 -5.70 16.41
N GLY A 17 6.41 -5.30 16.51
CA GLY A 17 7.55 -6.22 16.45
C GLY A 17 7.80 -6.76 15.03
N ALA A 18 8.71 -7.72 14.92
CA ALA A 18 9.01 -8.38 13.66
C ALA A 18 7.84 -9.29 13.22
N GLY A 19 7.52 -9.28 11.92
CA GLY A 19 6.44 -10.09 11.34
C GLY A 19 6.07 -9.65 9.93
N MET A 20 4.92 -10.13 9.43
CA MET A 20 4.39 -9.72 8.13
C MET A 20 3.94 -8.26 8.16
N HIS A 21 4.55 -7.41 7.33
CA HIS A 21 4.26 -5.98 7.30
C HIS A 21 3.05 -5.64 6.41
N HIS A 22 3.05 -6.11 5.17
CA HIS A 22 1.98 -5.89 4.21
C HIS A 22 1.97 -7.00 3.16
N ILE A 23 0.89 -7.05 2.37
CA ILE A 23 0.76 -7.94 1.21
C ILE A 23 0.80 -7.08 -0.04
N CYS A 24 1.57 -7.48 -1.04
CA CYS A 24 1.62 -6.81 -2.34
C CYS A 24 0.96 -7.69 -3.41
N LEU A 25 0.00 -7.10 -4.13
CA LEU A 25 -0.80 -7.77 -5.16
C LEU A 25 -0.56 -7.10 -6.51
N GLN A 26 -0.17 -7.90 -7.51
CA GLN A 26 -0.06 -7.42 -8.88
C GLN A 26 -1.46 -7.24 -9.49
N VAL A 27 -1.65 -6.15 -10.23
CA VAL A 27 -2.86 -5.84 -10.99
C VAL A 27 -2.51 -5.44 -12.42
N ASP A 28 -3.41 -5.72 -13.35
CA ASP A 28 -3.23 -5.40 -14.77
C ASP A 28 -3.49 -3.92 -15.09
N ASP A 29 -4.44 -3.29 -14.37
CA ASP A 29 -4.78 -1.87 -14.48
C ASP A 29 -5.01 -1.27 -13.09
N ILE A 30 -4.01 -0.57 -12.57
CA ILE A 30 -4.05 0.06 -11.25
C ILE A 30 -4.99 1.27 -11.22
N ASN A 31 -5.16 2.00 -12.33
CA ASN A 31 -6.04 3.16 -12.37
C ASN A 31 -7.51 2.72 -12.33
N GLY A 32 -7.86 1.71 -13.12
CA GLY A 32 -9.16 1.05 -13.08
C GLY A 32 -9.44 0.44 -11.70
N MET A 33 -8.47 -0.28 -11.12
CA MET A 33 -8.64 -0.88 -9.78
C MET A 33 -8.87 0.19 -8.70
N LEU A 34 -8.08 1.27 -8.68
CA LEU A 34 -8.27 2.34 -7.70
C LEU A 34 -9.64 3.02 -7.85
N THR A 35 -10.12 3.18 -9.08
CA THR A 35 -11.46 3.72 -9.35
C THR A 35 -12.54 2.81 -8.77
N GLN A 36 -12.48 1.51 -9.05
CA GLN A 36 -13.42 0.52 -8.49
C GLN A 36 -13.40 0.47 -6.96
N LEU A 37 -12.22 0.60 -6.35
CA LEU A 37 -12.07 0.63 -4.90
C LEU A 37 -12.72 1.88 -4.29
N LYS A 38 -12.54 3.05 -4.91
CA LYS A 38 -13.21 4.30 -4.48
C LYS A 38 -14.73 4.18 -4.57
N GLU A 39 -15.26 3.64 -5.66
CA GLU A 39 -16.71 3.43 -5.84
C GLU A 39 -17.29 2.51 -4.76
N LYS A 40 -16.50 1.54 -4.29
CA LYS A 40 -16.85 0.64 -3.18
C LYS A 40 -16.61 1.25 -1.79
N ASN A 41 -16.31 2.54 -1.70
CA ASN A 41 -15.97 3.25 -0.46
C ASN A 41 -14.80 2.61 0.30
N ILE A 42 -13.88 1.94 -0.41
CA ILE A 42 -12.66 1.41 0.18
C ILE A 42 -11.70 2.57 0.41
N ARG A 43 -11.25 2.72 1.67
CA ARG A 43 -10.30 3.77 2.04
C ARG A 43 -8.91 3.46 1.45
N LEU A 44 -8.45 4.35 0.60
CA LEU A 44 -7.11 4.32 0.00
C LEU A 44 -6.16 5.22 0.78
N ILE A 45 -4.88 4.85 0.80
CA ILE A 45 -3.81 5.74 1.26
C ILE A 45 -3.37 6.64 0.10
N ASN A 46 -3.30 6.09 -1.12
CA ASN A 46 -3.00 6.83 -2.32
C ASN A 46 -4.24 6.88 -3.22
N GLU A 47 -4.75 8.08 -3.45
CA GLU A 47 -5.90 8.28 -4.32
C GLU A 47 -5.56 8.14 -5.81
N SER A 48 -4.28 8.30 -6.16
CA SER A 48 -3.73 8.09 -7.50
C SER A 48 -2.48 7.22 -7.37
N PRO A 49 -2.16 6.40 -8.39
CA PRO A 49 -0.98 5.55 -8.33
C PRO A 49 0.29 6.42 -8.28
N ARG A 50 1.26 5.96 -7.49
CA ARG A 50 2.61 6.53 -7.44
C ARG A 50 3.50 5.77 -8.41
N GLN A 51 4.48 6.45 -8.96
CA GLN A 51 5.46 5.85 -9.85
C GLN A 51 6.75 5.54 -9.10
N ALA A 52 7.31 4.36 -9.32
CA ALA A 52 8.62 3.95 -8.84
C ALA A 52 9.71 4.32 -9.87
N ASP A 53 10.97 4.33 -9.44
CA ASP A 53 12.12 4.71 -10.28
C ASP A 53 12.32 3.80 -11.50
N ASP A 54 11.81 2.57 -11.44
CA ASP A 54 11.84 1.58 -12.52
C ASP A 54 10.59 1.65 -13.43
N GLY A 55 9.78 2.71 -13.30
CA GLY A 55 8.62 2.99 -14.14
C GLY A 55 7.32 2.33 -13.69
N LYS A 56 7.37 1.36 -12.77
CA LYS A 56 6.18 0.67 -12.25
C LYS A 56 5.29 1.58 -11.42
N GLN A 57 4.02 1.21 -11.36
CA GLN A 57 3.01 1.95 -10.61
C GLN A 57 2.61 1.18 -9.36
N TYR A 58 2.39 1.89 -8.26
CA TYR A 58 1.95 1.30 -7.00
C TYR A 58 0.99 2.20 -6.23
N ALA A 59 0.16 1.60 -5.37
CA ALA A 59 -0.75 2.31 -4.48
C ALA A 59 -1.08 1.48 -3.24
N PHE A 60 -1.34 2.12 -2.11
CA PHE A 60 -1.67 1.42 -0.87
C PHE A 60 -3.15 1.58 -0.49
N ILE A 61 -3.74 0.50 0.03
CA ILE A 61 -5.06 0.45 0.64
C ILE A 61 -4.92 0.58 2.15
N HIS A 62 -5.77 1.39 2.78
CA HIS A 62 -5.69 1.62 4.22
C HIS A 62 -6.10 0.36 5.01
N PRO A 63 -5.34 -0.07 6.05
CA PRO A 63 -5.61 -1.28 6.84
C PRO A 63 -7.03 -1.37 7.41
N GLU A 64 -7.67 -0.24 7.65
CA GLU A 64 -9.07 -0.14 8.12
C GLU A 64 -10.06 -0.82 7.17
N SER A 65 -9.78 -0.81 5.86
CA SER A 65 -10.63 -1.44 4.84
C SER A 65 -10.30 -2.91 4.58
N THR A 66 -9.20 -3.42 5.16
CA THR A 66 -8.59 -4.72 4.82
C THR A 66 -8.34 -5.57 6.08
N GLY A 67 -9.10 -5.32 7.15
CA GLY A 67 -9.04 -6.14 8.37
C GLY A 67 -7.74 -6.00 9.16
N GLY A 68 -7.07 -4.85 9.07
CA GLY A 68 -5.85 -4.53 9.81
C GLY A 68 -4.55 -4.89 9.09
N VAL A 69 -4.62 -5.31 7.82
CA VAL A 69 -3.44 -5.63 6.98
C VAL A 69 -3.23 -4.53 5.96
N LEU A 70 -2.04 -3.95 5.89
CA LEU A 70 -1.69 -3.02 4.81
C LEU A 70 -1.61 -3.80 3.49
N VAL A 71 -2.26 -3.31 2.45
CA VAL A 71 -2.23 -3.94 1.12
C VAL A 71 -1.64 -2.95 0.12
N GLU A 72 -0.67 -3.41 -0.64
CA GLU A 72 -0.07 -2.70 -1.76
C GLU A 72 -0.61 -3.31 -3.06
N LEU A 73 -1.00 -2.44 -3.99
CA LEU A 73 -1.30 -2.78 -5.38
C LEU A 73 -0.13 -2.35 -6.23
N TYR A 74 0.22 -3.18 -7.20
CA TYR A 74 1.38 -2.96 -8.05
C TYR A 74 1.08 -3.31 -9.51
N GLN A 75 1.58 -2.51 -10.45
CA GLN A 75 1.48 -2.76 -11.89
C GLN A 75 2.86 -2.60 -12.54
N ILE A 76 3.20 -3.55 -13.42
CA ILE A 76 4.45 -3.59 -14.20
C ILE A 76 4.38 -2.63 -15.38
#